data_AF-A0A5Q0BJD5-F1
#
_entry.id   AF-A0A5Q0BJD5-F1
#
_cell.length_a   1.000
_cell.length_b   1.000
_cell.length_c   1.000
_cell.angle_alpha   90.00
_cell.angle_beta   90.00
_cell.angle_gamma   90.00
#
_symmetry.space_group_name_H-M   'P 1'
#
loop_
_entity.id
_entity.type
_entity.pdbx_description
1 polymer ?
#
loop_
_entity_poly.entity_id
_entity_poly.type
_entity_poly.pdbx_seq_one_letter_code
_entity_poly.pdbx_strand_id
1 'polypeptide(L)'
;MDEANPPIKVSLLGKEYPISCPRDEEHDLLLAARYLDERMRAIRDNGRVIGTERVAVMAALNIAHELMQARNKSTPSHQDTIVNE
;
A
#
# COMPACT_ATOMS: atom_id res chain seq x y z
N MET A 1 30.85 9.51 -8.70
CA MET A 1 30.62 8.19 -9.30
C MET A 1 29.17 7.87 -9.09
N ASP A 2 28.36 7.95 -10.14
CA ASP A 2 26.93 7.60 -10.12
C ASP A 2 26.81 6.09 -9.84
N GLU A 3 26.63 5.74 -8.58
CA GLU A 3 26.33 4.36 -8.19
C GLU A 3 24.89 4.06 -8.61
N ALA A 4 24.73 3.64 -9.87
CA ALA A 4 23.47 3.18 -10.41
C ALA A 4 22.98 1.99 -9.58
N ASN A 5 22.01 2.23 -8.68
CA ASN A 5 21.41 1.13 -7.94
C ASN A 5 20.57 0.29 -8.91
N PRO A 6 20.86 -1.01 -9.08
CA PRO A 6 20.06 -1.85 -9.97
C PRO A 6 18.61 -1.87 -9.49
N PRO A 7 17.63 -1.83 -10.42
CA PRO A 7 16.22 -1.86 -10.05
C PRO A 7 15.88 -3.16 -9.34
N ILE A 8 15.14 -3.05 -8.25
CA ILE A 8 14.66 -4.19 -7.46
C ILE A 8 13.41 -4.74 -8.14
N LYS A 9 13.33 -6.06 -8.28
CA LYS A 9 12.17 -6.74 -8.87
C LYS A 9 11.19 -7.13 -7.76
N VAL A 10 9.98 -6.61 -7.85
CA VAL A 10 8.88 -7.02 -6.96
C VAL A 10 7.87 -7.88 -7.72
N SER A 11 7.27 -8.88 -7.07
CA SER A 11 6.30 -9.78 -7.69
C SER A 11 4.88 -9.47 -7.20
N LEU A 12 3.98 -9.07 -8.11
CA LEU A 12 2.57 -8.81 -7.83
C LEU A 12 1.69 -9.68 -8.74
N LEU A 13 0.86 -10.53 -8.14
CA LEU A 13 0.03 -11.54 -8.80
C LEU A 13 0.80 -12.40 -9.83
N GLY A 14 2.06 -12.72 -9.51
CA GLY A 14 2.93 -13.53 -10.38
C GLY A 14 3.56 -12.77 -11.55
N LYS A 15 3.42 -11.43 -11.61
CA LYS A 15 4.14 -10.58 -12.56
C LYS A 15 5.26 -9.83 -11.85
N GLU A 16 6.44 -9.78 -12.48
CA GLU A 16 7.58 -9.03 -11.98
C GLU A 16 7.54 -7.57 -12.42
N TYR A 17 7.79 -6.64 -11.51
CA TYR A 17 7.87 -5.20 -11.76
C TYR A 17 9.23 -4.68 -11.28
N PRO A 18 10.06 -4.11 -12.18
CA PRO A 18 11.30 -3.45 -11.79
C PRO A 18 10.99 -2.07 -11.21
N ILE A 19 11.44 -1.83 -9.98
CA ILE A 19 11.25 -0.57 -9.25
C ILE A 19 12.61 0.01 -8.90
N SER A 20 12.81 1.28 -9.27
CA SER A 20 13.94 2.06 -8.81
C SER A 20 13.72 2.42 -7.34
N CYS A 21 14.62 1.96 -6.48
CA CYS A 21 14.55 2.18 -5.04
C CYS A 21 15.98 2.33 -4.51
N PRO A 22 16.25 3.25 -3.57
CA PRO A 22 17.56 3.37 -2.94
C PRO A 22 17.85 2.17 -2.03
N ARG A 23 19.13 1.81 -1.84
CA ARG A 23 19.54 0.60 -1.10
C ARG A 23 18.98 0.53 0.33
N ASP A 24 18.80 1.68 0.98
CA ASP A 24 18.32 1.75 2.36
C ASP A 24 16.81 1.45 2.48
N GLU A 25 16.05 1.61 1.39
CA GLU A 25 14.59 1.43 1.36
C GLU A 25 14.16 0.09 0.75
N GLU A 26 15.11 -0.75 0.32
CA GLU A 26 14.79 -2.04 -0.33
C GLU A 26 13.88 -2.90 0.53
N HIS A 27 14.17 -2.97 1.84
CA HIS A 27 13.39 -3.77 2.78
C HIS A 27 11.94 -3.27 2.88
N ASP A 28 11.76 -1.97 3.05
CA ASP A 28 10.44 -1.34 3.16
C ASP A 28 9.64 -1.48 1.86
N LEU A 29 10.30 -1.35 0.71
CA LEU A 29 9.68 -1.61 -0.59
C LEU A 29 9.20 -3.06 -0.70
N LEU A 30 10.00 -4.04 -0.31
CA LEU A 30 9.63 -5.46 -0.37
C LEU A 30 8.46 -5.76 0.55
N LEU A 31 8.42 -5.17 1.75
CA LEU A 31 7.30 -5.27 2.67
C LEU A 31 6.02 -4.65 2.07
N ALA A 32 6.11 -3.45 1.51
CA ALA A 32 4.99 -2.77 0.85
C ALA A 32 4.48 -3.56 -0.35
N ALA A 33 5.37 -4.12 -1.16
CA ALA A 33 5.01 -4.94 -2.31
C ALA A 33 4.31 -6.24 -1.90
N ARG A 34 4.81 -6.92 -0.85
CA ARG A 34 4.15 -8.10 -0.28
C ARG A 34 2.75 -7.76 0.22
N TYR A 35 2.61 -6.67 0.95
CA TYR A 35 1.32 -6.22 1.46
C TYR A 35 0.33 -5.92 0.32
N LEU A 36 0.78 -5.23 -0.73
CA LEU A 36 -0.02 -4.99 -1.92
C LEU A 36 -0.43 -6.29 -2.61
N ASP A 37 0.48 -7.25 -2.79
CA ASP A 37 0.19 -8.55 -3.40
C ASP A 37 -0.90 -9.31 -2.63
N GLU A 38 -0.81 -9.34 -1.31
CA GLU A 38 -1.83 -9.98 -0.45
C GLU A 38 -3.21 -9.34 -0.62
N ARG A 39 -3.28 -8.01 -0.66
CA ARG A 39 -4.55 -7.29 -0.92
C ARG A 39 -5.09 -7.55 -2.32
N MET A 40 -4.22 -7.57 -3.33
CA MET A 40 -4.59 -7.90 -4.70
C MET A 40 -5.15 -9.33 -4.82
N ARG A 41 -4.53 -10.31 -4.15
CA ARG A 41 -5.02 -11.71 -4.11
C ARG A 41 -6.38 -11.79 -3.45
N ALA A 42 -6.54 -11.20 -2.27
CA ALA A 42 -7.82 -11.23 -1.56
C ALA A 42 -8.98 -10.68 -2.40
N ILE A 43 -8.76 -9.60 -3.14
CA ILE A 43 -9.79 -9.02 -4.00
C ILE A 43 -10.05 -9.90 -5.24
N ARG A 44 -9.00 -10.41 -5.89
CA ARG A 44 -9.14 -11.32 -7.02
C ARG A 44 -9.91 -12.58 -6.63
N ASP A 45 -9.57 -13.16 -5.50
CA ASP A 45 -10.13 -14.42 -5.00
C ASP A 45 -11.60 -14.24 -4.53
N ASN A 46 -12.01 -13.01 -4.18
CA ASN A 46 -13.40 -12.67 -3.92
C ASN A 46 -14.28 -12.68 -5.20
N GLY A 47 -13.68 -12.68 -6.39
CA GLY A 47 -14.38 -12.83 -7.67
C GLY A 47 -15.24 -11.64 -8.12
N ARG A 48 -15.36 -10.58 -7.31
CA ARG A 48 -16.19 -9.40 -7.61
C ARG A 48 -15.59 -8.47 -8.66
N VAL A 49 -14.27 -8.54 -8.88
CA VAL A 49 -13.59 -7.67 -9.86
C VAL A 49 -12.76 -8.46 -10.84
N ILE A 50 -13.00 -8.16 -12.11
CA ILE A 50 -12.39 -8.80 -13.26
C ILE A 50 -11.27 -7.88 -13.79
N GLY A 51 -10.08 -8.46 -13.95
CA GLY A 51 -8.92 -7.79 -14.56
C GLY A 51 -7.87 -7.36 -13.54
N THR A 52 -6.60 -7.69 -13.81
CA THR A 52 -5.45 -7.42 -12.94
C THR A 52 -5.27 -5.93 -12.66
N GLU A 53 -5.49 -5.07 -13.65
CA GLU A 53 -5.36 -3.61 -13.50
C GLU A 53 -6.39 -3.04 -12.51
N ARG A 54 -7.66 -3.46 -12.63
CA ARG A 54 -8.72 -3.04 -11.69
C ARG A 54 -8.47 -3.56 -10.29
N VAL A 55 -7.98 -4.80 -10.16
CA VAL A 55 -7.57 -5.38 -8.87
C VAL A 55 -6.46 -4.54 -8.24
N ALA A 56 -5.44 -4.14 -9.01
CA ALA A 56 -4.35 -3.30 -8.51
C ALA A 56 -4.85 -1.93 -8.01
N VAL A 57 -5.69 -1.26 -8.81
CA VAL A 57 -6.26 0.05 -8.45
C VAL A 57 -7.07 -0.03 -7.16
N MET A 58 -7.93 -1.05 -7.03
CA MET A 58 -8.72 -1.20 -5.80
C MET A 58 -7.89 -1.60 -4.58
N ALA A 59 -6.88 -2.45 -4.76
CA ALA A 59 -5.97 -2.78 -3.67
C ALA A 59 -5.26 -1.51 -3.16
N ALA A 60 -4.73 -0.69 -4.08
CA ALA A 60 -4.09 0.59 -3.75
C ALA A 60 -5.07 1.55 -3.05
N LEU A 61 -6.30 1.68 -3.54
CA LEU A 61 -7.32 2.53 -2.91
C LEU A 61 -7.67 2.07 -1.49
N ASN A 62 -7.83 0.76 -1.27
CA ASN A 62 -8.12 0.20 0.05
C ASN A 62 -6.98 0.48 1.04
N ILE A 63 -5.73 0.29 0.60
CA ILE A 63 -4.54 0.56 1.41
C ILE A 63 -4.44 2.05 1.77
N ALA A 64 -4.63 2.94 0.79
CA ALA A 64 -4.63 4.38 1.02
C ALA A 64 -5.73 4.79 2.01
N HIS A 65 -6.92 4.20 1.88
CA HIS A 65 -8.03 4.46 2.79
C HIS A 65 -7.72 4.01 4.24
N GLU A 66 -7.13 2.83 4.41
CA GLU A 66 -6.69 2.34 5.72
C GLU A 66 -5.65 3.25 6.38
N LEU A 67 -4.66 3.72 5.60
CA LEU A 67 -3.65 4.66 6.08
C LEU A 67 -4.27 5.99 6.53
N MET A 68 -5.21 6.53 5.74
CA MET A 68 -5.93 7.76 6.09
C MET A 68 -6.76 7.58 7.36
N GLN A 69 -7.47 6.45 7.50
CA GLN A 69 -8.21 6.15 8.73
C GLN A 69 -7.28 6.03 9.95
N ALA A 70 -6.14 5.35 9.80
CA ALA A 70 -5.17 5.21 10.88
C ALA A 70 -4.63 6.58 11.34
N ARG A 71 -4.34 7.48 10.39
CA ARG A 71 -3.92 8.86 10.68
C ARG A 71 -5.01 9.67 11.39
N ASN A 72 -6.26 9.57 10.94
CA ASN A 72 -7.38 10.27 11.55
C ASN A 72 -7.70 9.77 12.97
N LYS A 73 -7.48 8.48 13.26
CA LYS A 73 -7.64 7.90 14.60
C LYS A 73 -6.52 8.28 15.56
N SER A 74 -5.33 8.61 15.04
CA SER A 74 -4.14 8.96 15.83
C SER A 74 -3.99 10.47 16.06
N THR A 75 -4.78 11.31 15.39
CA THR A 75 -5.09 12.66 15.87
C THR A 75 -6.15 12.58 16.97
N PRO A 76 -5.81 12.73 18.27
CA PRO A 76 -6.82 12.98 19.28
C PRO A 76 -7.44 14.34 18.92
N SER A 77 -8.61 14.30 18.32
CA SER A 77 -9.43 15.47 18.12
C SER A 77 -9.72 16.04 19.52
N HIS A 78 -9.00 17.08 19.92
CA HIS A 78 -9.35 17.92 21.06
C HIS A 78 -10.64 18.65 20.72
N GLN A 79 -11.77 17.96 20.81
CA GLN A 79 -13.11 18.53 20.71
C GLN A 79 -14.05 17.76 21.64
N ASP A 80 -13.68 17.76 22.91
CA ASP A 80 -14.55 17.71 24.09
C ASP A 80 -13.84 18.68 25.04
N THR A 81 -14.38 19.86 25.41
CA THR A 81 -15.66 20.05 26.07
C THR A 81 -16.12 21.50 25.88
N ILE A 82 -17.32 21.71 25.30
CA ILE A 82 -18.12 22.92 25.56
C ILE A 82 -19.55 22.48 25.88
N VAL A 83 -20.06 23.00 27.00
CA VAL A 83 -21.42 23.08 27.59
C VAL A 83 -21.91 22.08 28.67
N ASN A 84 -22.48 22.71 29.71
CA ASN A 84 -23.23 22.28 30.90
C ASN A 84 -22.37 22.15 32.18
N GLU A 85 -22.54 22.99 33.22
CA GLU A 85 -23.76 23.63 33.79
C GLU A 85 -23.54 25.11 34.15
#